data_AF-A0A182DZJ9-F1
#
_entry.id   AF-A0A182DZJ9-F1
#
_cell.length_a   1.000
_cell.length_b   1.000
_cell.length_c   1.000
_cell.angle_alpha   90.00
_cell.angle_beta   90.00
_cell.angle_gamma   90.00
#
_symmetry.space_group_name_H-M   'P 1'
#
loop_
_entity.id
_entity.type
_entity.pdbx_description
1 polymer ?
#
loop_
_entity_poly.entity_id
_entity_poly.type
_entity_poly.pdbx_seq_one_letter_code
_entity_poly.pdbx_strand_id
1 'polypeptide(L)'
;MSNDLFVDLVKNTRNVEYIKLIVSCLDYSSKDSFNRFILQTALTSATEAGRKWTTQFLSILASHNISDFSVWVIKLLLGQLADSSAKIVRYALRLLHHWIPQYPESIYLIKDICFDGFGDAGTLLKTYLFSSENYVEDNYRDTLAALDYWKKV
;
A
#
# COMPACT_ATOMS: atom_id res chain seq x y z
N MET A 1 -24.75 -15.43 -6.48
CA MET A 1 -24.49 -14.18 -7.23
C MET A 1 -23.17 -14.37 -7.95
N SER A 2 -23.12 -14.22 -9.27
CA SER A 2 -21.85 -14.42 -9.99
C SER A 2 -20.87 -13.31 -9.58
N ASN A 3 -19.66 -13.73 -9.26
CA ASN A 3 -18.55 -12.89 -8.85
C ASN A 3 -18.21 -11.79 -9.89
N ASP A 4 -18.52 -12.06 -11.17
CA ASP A 4 -18.40 -11.12 -12.29
C ASP A 4 -19.28 -9.86 -12.12
N LEU A 5 -20.47 -10.00 -11.53
CA LEU A 5 -21.38 -8.88 -11.31
C LEU A 5 -20.76 -7.81 -10.39
N PHE A 6 -20.02 -8.23 -9.36
CA PHE A 6 -19.36 -7.28 -8.45
C PHE A 6 -18.22 -6.54 -9.12
N VAL A 7 -17.44 -7.22 -9.98
CA VAL A 7 -16.37 -6.59 -10.75
C VAL A 7 -16.95 -5.52 -11.67
N ASP A 8 -18.01 -5.85 -12.40
CA ASP A 8 -18.69 -4.90 -13.28
C ASP A 8 -19.28 -3.73 -12.52
N LEU A 9 -19.90 -3.98 -11.37
CA LEU A 9 -20.47 -2.94 -10.54
C LEU A 9 -19.40 -2.00 -9.98
N VAL A 10 -18.28 -2.53 -9.48
CA VAL A 10 -17.14 -1.75 -8.97
C VAL A 10 -16.53 -0.85 -10.03
N LYS A 11 -16.39 -1.35 -11.27
CA LYS A 11 -15.81 -0.59 -12.39
C LYS A 11 -16.73 0.52 -12.89
N ASN A 12 -18.02 0.22 -13.02
CA ASN A 12 -18.93 1.07 -13.79
C ASN A 12 -19.76 2.03 -12.92
N THR A 13 -19.91 1.76 -11.62
CA THR A 13 -20.74 2.60 -10.76
C THR A 13 -20.12 3.96 -10.47
N ARG A 14 -20.96 5.00 -10.46
CA ARG A 14 -20.59 6.34 -9.96
C ARG A 14 -20.91 6.52 -8.48
N ASN A 15 -21.72 5.64 -7.90
CA ASN A 15 -22.10 5.72 -6.50
C ASN A 15 -21.08 4.98 -5.64
N VAL A 16 -20.29 5.74 -4.89
CA VAL A 16 -19.24 5.21 -4.02
C VAL A 16 -19.77 4.26 -2.95
N GLU A 17 -21.03 4.43 -2.50
CA GLU A 17 -21.59 3.60 -1.43
C GLU A 17 -21.70 2.12 -1.82
N TYR A 18 -21.92 1.82 -3.11
CA TYR A 18 -21.88 0.43 -3.58
C TYR A 18 -20.48 -0.17 -3.48
N ILE A 19 -19.44 0.62 -3.80
CA ILE A 19 -18.05 0.17 -3.67
C ILE A 19 -17.74 -0.11 -2.20
N LYS A 20 -18.14 0.80 -1.29
CA LYS A 20 -17.93 0.61 0.15
C LYS A 20 -18.60 -0.66 0.65
N LEU A 21 -19.87 -0.86 0.27
CA LEU A 21 -20.64 -2.03 0.69
C LEU A 21 -19.98 -3.33 0.21
N ILE A 22 -19.65 -3.43 -1.08
CA ILE A 22 -19.04 -4.62 -1.67
C ILE A 22 -17.67 -4.90 -1.03
N VAL A 23 -16.81 -3.88 -0.91
CA VAL A 23 -15.46 -4.07 -0.38
C VAL A 23 -15.47 -4.39 1.12
N SER A 24 -16.36 -3.79 1.91
CA SER A 24 -16.38 -4.03 3.36
C SER A 24 -17.00 -5.37 3.77
N CYS A 25 -17.76 -6.04 2.89
CA CYS A 25 -18.49 -7.26 3.25
C CYS A 25 -17.83 -8.57 2.78
N LEU A 26 -16.74 -8.49 2.00
CA LEU A 26 -16.04 -9.67 1.50
C LEU A 26 -14.92 -10.13 2.44
N ASP A 27 -14.73 -11.45 2.52
CA ASP A 27 -13.57 -12.03 3.21
C ASP A 27 -12.37 -12.13 2.26
N TYR A 28 -11.24 -11.58 2.69
CA TYR A 28 -9.98 -11.54 1.94
C TYR A 28 -8.92 -12.50 2.49
N SER A 29 -9.24 -13.30 3.52
CA SER A 29 -8.29 -14.20 4.20
C SER A 29 -7.61 -15.19 3.24
N SER A 30 -8.35 -15.76 2.29
CA SER A 30 -7.85 -16.76 1.33
C SER A 30 -6.99 -16.14 0.21
N LYS A 31 -5.77 -16.69 0.03
CA LYS A 31 -4.69 -16.15 -0.84
C LYS A 31 -5.02 -16.08 -2.33
N ASP A 32 -5.94 -16.91 -2.82
CA ASP A 32 -6.35 -16.96 -4.23
C ASP A 32 -7.86 -16.77 -4.41
N SER A 33 -8.48 -16.03 -3.50
CA SER A 33 -9.91 -15.74 -3.60
C SER A 33 -10.21 -14.71 -4.69
N PHE A 34 -11.30 -14.94 -5.42
CA PHE A 34 -11.86 -13.94 -6.33
C PHE A 34 -12.20 -12.62 -5.60
N ASN A 35 -12.44 -12.68 -4.29
CA ASN A 35 -12.62 -11.49 -3.46
C ASN A 35 -11.40 -10.56 -3.50
N ARG A 36 -10.17 -11.10 -3.45
CA ARG A 36 -8.95 -10.29 -3.60
C ARG A 36 -8.87 -9.62 -4.97
N PHE A 37 -9.36 -10.28 -6.01
CA PHE A 37 -9.47 -9.68 -7.34
C PHE A 37 -10.49 -8.52 -7.38
N ILE A 38 -11.63 -8.66 -6.69
CA ILE A 38 -12.60 -7.56 -6.53
C ILE A 38 -11.96 -6.38 -5.79
N LEU A 39 -11.21 -6.62 -4.71
CA LEU A 39 -10.51 -5.56 -3.98
C LEU A 39 -9.47 -4.85 -4.87
N GLN A 40 -8.65 -5.60 -5.61
CA GLN A 40 -7.69 -5.03 -6.56
C GLN A 40 -8.39 -4.23 -7.66
N THR A 41 -9.55 -4.69 -8.15
CA THR A 41 -10.38 -3.94 -9.09
C THR A 41 -10.86 -2.63 -8.47
N ALA A 42 -11.32 -2.65 -7.21
CA ALA A 42 -11.75 -1.45 -6.50
C ALA A 42 -10.60 -0.47 -6.22
N LEU A 43 -9.36 -0.96 -6.08
CA LEU A 43 -8.15 -0.18 -5.89
C LEU A 43 -7.61 0.46 -7.19
N THR A 44 -7.93 -0.09 -8.36
CA THR A 44 -7.29 0.32 -9.63
C THR A 44 -8.27 0.90 -10.64
N SER A 45 -9.51 0.41 -10.66
CA SER A 45 -10.46 0.65 -11.76
C SER A 45 -11.72 1.40 -11.32
N ALA A 46 -11.95 1.57 -10.03
CA ALA A 46 -13.07 2.36 -9.52
C ALA A 46 -12.90 3.86 -9.78
N THR A 47 -13.98 4.63 -9.53
CA THR A 47 -13.92 6.10 -9.46
C THR A 47 -12.85 6.57 -8.45
N GLU A 48 -12.33 7.79 -8.58
CA GLU A 48 -11.33 8.33 -7.64
C GLU A 48 -11.84 8.28 -6.18
N ALA A 49 -13.12 8.58 -5.95
CA ALA A 49 -13.73 8.45 -4.62
C ALA A 49 -13.73 7.00 -4.11
N GLY A 50 -14.03 6.04 -4.99
CA GLY A 50 -13.95 4.62 -4.72
C GLY A 50 -12.52 4.17 -4.37
N ARG A 51 -11.54 4.43 -5.23
CA ARG A 51 -10.14 4.05 -5.01
C ARG A 51 -9.57 4.67 -3.73
N LYS A 52 -9.90 5.95 -3.48
CA LYS A 52 -9.53 6.64 -2.23
C LYS A 52 -10.08 5.92 -1.01
N TRP A 53 -11.37 5.61 -0.99
CA TRP A 53 -11.97 4.91 0.14
C TRP A 53 -11.43 3.48 0.29
N THR A 54 -11.26 2.74 -0.80
CA THR A 54 -10.68 1.39 -0.80
C THR A 54 -9.24 1.40 -0.25
N THR A 55 -8.44 2.41 -0.62
CA THR A 55 -7.10 2.62 -0.06
C THR A 55 -7.15 2.89 1.45
N GLN A 56 -8.14 3.66 1.92
CA GLN A 56 -8.36 3.86 3.35
C GLN A 56 -8.72 2.56 4.06
N PHE A 57 -9.58 1.75 3.43
CA PHE A 57 -10.02 0.47 3.96
C PHE A 57 -8.87 -0.54 4.14
N LEU A 58 -7.79 -0.45 3.35
CA LEU A 58 -6.58 -1.26 3.56
C LEU A 58 -5.99 -1.11 4.97
N SER A 59 -6.17 0.04 5.64
CA SER A 59 -5.73 0.21 7.03
C SER A 59 -6.48 -0.71 8.01
N ILE A 60 -7.78 -0.94 7.77
CA ILE A 60 -8.58 -1.87 8.57
C ILE A 60 -8.09 -3.29 8.30
N LEU A 61 -7.81 -3.64 7.05
CA LEU A 61 -7.28 -4.97 6.70
C LEU A 61 -5.91 -5.23 7.36
N ALA A 62 -4.99 -4.28 7.32
CA ALA A 62 -3.69 -4.40 7.98
C ALA A 62 -3.82 -4.63 9.50
N SER A 63 -4.80 -3.98 10.15
CA SER A 63 -4.99 -4.10 11.61
C SER A 63 -5.36 -5.50 12.12
N HIS A 64 -5.77 -6.42 11.25
CA HIS A 64 -6.14 -7.80 11.65
C HIS A 64 -4.94 -8.69 12.01
N ASN A 65 -3.70 -8.19 11.91
CA ASN A 65 -2.46 -8.76 12.45
C ASN A 65 -2.18 -10.25 12.11
N ILE A 66 -2.51 -10.65 10.88
CA ILE A 66 -2.08 -11.93 10.31
C ILE A 66 -0.88 -11.62 9.41
N SER A 67 0.32 -12.14 9.71
CA SER A 67 1.59 -11.71 9.10
C SER A 67 1.57 -11.75 7.56
N ASP A 68 1.26 -12.91 6.97
CA ASP A 68 1.16 -13.08 5.52
C ASP A 68 0.10 -12.18 4.86
N PHE A 69 -0.97 -11.90 5.60
CA PHE A 69 -2.04 -11.02 5.13
C PHE A 69 -1.59 -9.57 5.13
N SER A 70 -0.88 -9.15 6.17
CA SER A 70 -0.39 -7.78 6.36
C SER A 70 0.67 -7.42 5.32
N VAL A 71 1.60 -8.33 5.02
CA VAL A 71 2.56 -8.18 3.92
C VAL A 71 1.85 -8.02 2.57
N TRP A 72 0.79 -8.78 2.32
CA TRP A 72 -0.02 -8.62 1.11
C TRP A 72 -0.73 -7.25 1.06
N VAL A 73 -1.29 -6.77 2.17
CA VAL A 73 -1.90 -5.44 2.26
C VAL A 73 -0.86 -4.34 2.01
N ILE A 74 0.36 -4.48 2.52
CA ILE A 74 1.46 -3.52 2.25
C ILE A 74 1.80 -3.50 0.76
N LYS A 75 1.85 -4.66 0.08
CA LYS A 75 2.03 -4.70 -1.39
C LYS A 75 0.92 -3.94 -2.12
N LEU A 76 -0.33 -4.05 -1.67
CA LEU A 76 -1.44 -3.27 -2.24
C LEU A 76 -1.25 -1.77 -2.04
N LEU A 77 -0.82 -1.35 -0.84
CA LEU A 77 -0.51 0.06 -0.54
C LEU A 77 0.63 0.60 -1.41
N LEU A 78 1.69 -0.19 -1.63
CA LEU A 78 2.77 0.17 -2.55
C LEU A 78 2.27 0.33 -3.98
N GLY A 79 1.35 -0.54 -4.43
CA GLY A 79 0.69 -0.39 -5.74
C GLY A 79 -0.10 0.91 -5.89
N GLN A 80 -0.66 1.45 -4.80
CA GLN A 80 -1.38 2.73 -4.81
C GLN A 80 -0.46 3.95 -4.99
N LEU A 81 0.87 3.79 -4.91
CA LEU A 81 1.82 4.86 -5.23
C LEU A 81 1.82 5.22 -6.73
N ALA A 82 1.28 4.35 -7.58
CA ALA A 82 1.11 4.58 -9.02
C ALA A 82 -0.26 5.17 -9.39
N ASP A 83 -1.11 5.52 -8.41
CA ASP A 83 -2.43 6.10 -8.70
C ASP A 83 -2.31 7.49 -9.35
N SER A 84 -3.20 7.80 -10.29
CA SER A 84 -3.23 9.10 -10.96
C SER A 84 -3.65 10.26 -10.04
N SER A 85 -4.33 9.98 -8.93
CA SER A 85 -4.69 10.99 -7.94
C SER A 85 -3.60 11.15 -6.89
N ALA A 86 -2.96 12.32 -6.89
CA ALA A 86 -1.99 12.70 -5.85
C ALA A 86 -2.57 12.60 -4.42
N LYS A 87 -3.90 12.72 -4.25
CA LYS A 87 -4.56 12.56 -2.95
C LYS A 87 -4.49 11.10 -2.47
N ILE A 88 -4.63 10.15 -3.38
CA ILE A 88 -4.54 8.71 -3.08
C ILE A 88 -3.09 8.34 -2.79
N VAL A 89 -2.14 8.78 -3.63
CA VAL A 89 -0.70 8.55 -3.44
C VAL A 89 -0.23 9.06 -2.07
N ARG A 90 -0.57 10.31 -1.71
CA ARG A 90 -0.22 10.87 -0.39
C ARG A 90 -0.82 10.07 0.77
N TYR A 91 -2.05 9.58 0.59
CA TYR A 91 -2.70 8.77 1.60
C TYR A 91 -2.02 7.40 1.75
N ALA A 92 -1.67 6.76 0.63
CA ALA A 92 -0.95 5.49 0.60
C ALA A 92 0.42 5.62 1.29
N LEU A 93 1.19 6.67 0.98
CA LEU A 93 2.45 7.00 1.68
C LEU A 93 2.25 7.09 3.20
N ARG A 94 1.22 7.81 3.65
CA ARG A 94 0.92 7.92 5.10
C ARG A 94 0.62 6.57 5.74
N LEU A 95 -0.11 5.70 5.05
CA LEU A 95 -0.38 4.35 5.55
C LEU A 95 0.87 3.47 5.55
N LEU A 96 1.72 3.56 4.52
CA LEU A 96 2.99 2.85 4.47
C LEU A 96 3.90 3.25 5.63
N HIS A 97 3.99 4.56 5.93
CA HIS A 97 4.72 5.04 7.10
C HIS A 97 4.25 4.46 8.42
N HIS A 98 2.94 4.23 8.55
CA HIS A 98 2.35 3.67 9.75
C HIS A 98 2.58 2.16 9.85
N TRP A 99 2.40 1.41 8.75
CA TRP A 99 2.36 -0.05 8.78
C TRP A 99 3.72 -0.72 8.59
N ILE A 100 4.64 -0.17 7.77
CA ILE A 100 5.96 -0.81 7.55
C ILE A 100 6.71 -1.06 8.88
N PRO A 101 6.80 -0.11 9.83
CA PRO A 101 7.48 -0.34 11.10
C PRO A 101 6.83 -1.42 11.99
N GLN A 102 5.52 -1.66 11.80
CA GLN A 102 4.78 -2.68 12.55
C GLN A 102 4.99 -4.08 11.97
N TYR A 103 5.45 -4.18 10.73
CA TYR A 103 5.70 -5.41 9.99
C TYR A 103 7.12 -5.41 9.44
N PRO A 104 8.17 -5.65 10.27
CA PRO A 104 9.56 -5.61 9.83
C PRO A 104 9.86 -6.57 8.68
N GLU A 105 9.15 -7.70 8.60
CA GLU A 105 9.21 -8.64 7.50
C GLU A 105 8.77 -8.04 6.15
N SER A 106 8.16 -6.85 6.13
CA SER A 106 7.75 -6.13 4.92
C SER A 106 8.82 -5.16 4.40
N ILE A 107 9.88 -4.88 5.16
CA ILE A 107 10.90 -3.87 4.80
C ILE A 107 11.56 -4.20 3.46
N TYR A 108 11.75 -5.48 3.13
CA TYR A 108 12.34 -5.88 1.84
C TYR A 108 11.51 -5.38 0.63
N LEU A 109 10.21 -5.13 0.80
CA LEU A 109 9.32 -4.69 -0.29
C LEU A 109 9.65 -3.29 -0.79
N ILE A 110 10.29 -2.46 0.05
CA ILE A 110 10.61 -1.07 -0.31
C ILE A 110 12.05 -0.91 -0.83
N LYS A 111 12.85 -1.98 -0.84
CA LYS A 111 14.26 -1.96 -1.24
C LYS A 111 14.48 -1.40 -2.65
N ASP A 112 13.68 -1.89 -3.60
CA ASP A 112 13.88 -1.59 -5.03
C ASP A 112 12.97 -0.45 -5.53
N ILE A 113 12.33 0.28 -4.62
CA ILE A 113 11.39 1.34 -4.98
C ILE A 113 12.11 2.69 -5.06
N CYS A 114 11.97 3.35 -6.22
CA CYS A 114 12.45 4.71 -6.42
C CYS A 114 11.47 5.72 -5.79
N PHE A 115 11.78 6.18 -4.57
CA PHE A 115 10.93 7.17 -3.87
C PHE A 115 11.24 8.64 -4.15
N ASP A 116 12.18 8.95 -5.06
CA ASP A 116 12.66 10.32 -5.28
C ASP A 116 11.53 11.26 -5.79
N GLY A 117 10.52 10.69 -6.46
CA GLY A 117 9.34 11.42 -6.92
C GLY A 117 8.33 11.80 -5.83
N PHE A 118 8.48 11.33 -4.59
CA PHE A 118 7.51 11.60 -3.51
C PHE A 118 7.97 12.68 -2.52
N GLY A 119 9.08 13.36 -2.80
CA GLY A 119 9.66 14.38 -1.92
C GLY A 119 10.02 13.84 -0.54
N ASP A 120 9.94 14.69 0.48
CA ASP A 120 10.38 14.34 1.85
C ASP A 120 9.67 13.12 2.43
N ALA A 121 8.41 12.89 2.08
CA ALA A 121 7.69 11.69 2.50
C ALA A 121 8.34 10.42 1.92
N GLY A 122 8.78 10.45 0.66
CA GLY A 122 9.54 9.37 0.05
C GLY A 122 10.91 9.17 0.71
N THR A 123 11.63 10.27 0.93
CA THR A 123 12.94 10.26 1.61
C THR A 123 12.83 9.66 3.01
N LEU A 124 11.81 10.05 3.78
CA LEU A 124 11.55 9.50 5.11
C LEU A 124 11.16 8.03 5.04
N LEU A 125 10.36 7.60 4.05
CA LEU A 125 9.94 6.19 3.94
C LEU A 125 11.15 5.28 3.66
N LYS A 126 12.11 5.74 2.85
CA LYS A 126 13.38 5.03 2.60
C LYS A 126 14.17 4.76 3.89
N THR A 127 14.03 5.61 4.93
CA THR A 127 14.80 5.44 6.17
C THR A 127 14.50 4.13 6.89
N TYR A 128 13.34 3.53 6.67
CA TYR A 128 13.01 2.23 7.25
C TYR A 128 13.90 1.10 6.73
N LEU A 129 14.52 1.23 5.55
CA LEU A 129 15.51 0.27 5.06
C LEU A 129 16.71 0.16 6.01
N PHE A 130 17.12 1.27 6.63
CA PHE A 130 18.25 1.31 7.57
C PHE A 130 17.91 0.71 8.95
N SER A 131 16.66 0.30 9.18
CA SER A 131 16.31 -0.50 10.37
C SER A 131 16.70 -1.99 10.23
N SER A 132 17.08 -2.43 9.02
CA SER A 132 17.57 -3.78 8.76
C SER A 132 19.10 -3.79 8.73
N GLU A 133 19.72 -4.52 9.68
CA GLU A 133 21.18 -4.69 9.74
C GLU A 133 21.73 -5.28 8.44
N ASN A 134 21.10 -6.32 7.91
CA ASN A 134 21.48 -6.94 6.64
C ASN A 134 21.47 -5.93 5.49
N TYR A 135 20.47 -5.04 5.43
CA TYR A 135 20.41 -4.02 4.39
C TYR A 135 21.56 -3.01 4.52
N VAL A 136 21.87 -2.58 5.75
CA VAL A 136 22.96 -1.65 6.03
C VAL A 136 24.32 -2.25 5.65
N GLU A 137 24.55 -3.53 5.98
CA GLU A 137 25.77 -4.25 5.62
C GLU A 137 25.92 -4.39 4.10
N ASP A 138 24.86 -4.83 3.41
CA ASP A 138 24.87 -5.04 1.97
C ASP A 138 24.94 -3.71 1.17
N ASN A 139 24.44 -2.60 1.74
CA ASN A 139 24.29 -1.31 1.05
C ASN A 139 25.04 -0.20 1.80
N TYR A 140 26.30 -0.47 2.16
CA TYR A 140 27.16 0.45 2.90
C TYR A 140 27.26 1.84 2.26
N ARG A 141 27.40 1.91 0.92
CA ARG A 141 27.51 3.19 0.19
C ARG A 141 26.24 4.03 0.30
N ASP A 142 25.09 3.41 0.14
CA ASP A 142 23.79 4.08 0.22
C ASP A 142 23.53 4.54 1.66
N THR A 143 23.93 3.73 2.64
CA THR A 143 23.85 4.09 4.06
C THR A 143 24.72 5.30 4.38
N LEU A 144 25.98 5.33 3.90
CA LEU A 144 26.85 6.50 4.07
C LEU A 144 26.26 7.75 3.40
N ALA A 145 25.74 7.62 2.18
CA ALA A 145 25.11 8.74 1.48
C ALA A 145 23.91 9.29 2.25
N ALA A 146 23.09 8.42 2.84
CA ALA A 146 21.98 8.83 3.71
C ALA A 146 22.49 9.53 4.98
N LEU A 147 23.52 9.01 5.65
CA LEU A 147 24.11 9.65 6.83
C LEU A 147 24.67 11.03 6.50
N ASP A 148 25.36 11.18 5.37
CA ASP A 148 25.94 12.46 4.94
C ASP A 148 24.87 13.47 4.54
N TYR A 149 23.74 13.00 3.98
CA TYR A 149 22.57 13.83 3.72
C TYR A 149 22.01 14.40 5.04
N TRP A 150 21.75 13.54 6.03
CA TRP A 150 21.13 13.95 7.29
C TRP A 150 22.06 14.76 8.21
N LYS A 151 23.39 14.63 8.09
CA LYS A 151 24.36 15.46 8.83
C LYS A 151 24.40 16.92 8.37
N LYS A 152 24.00 17.20 7.14
CA LYS A 152 24.09 18.53 6.51
C LYS A 152 22.82 19.37 6.70
N VAL A 153 21.73 18.72 7.13
CA VAL A 153 20.44 19.34 7.48
C VAL A 153 20.49 19.79 8.93
#